data_AF-A0A2A5LX32-F1
#
_entry.id   AF-A0A2A5LX32-F1
#
_cell.length_a   1.000
_cell.length_b   1.000
_cell.length_c   1.000
_cell.angle_alpha   90.00
_cell.angle_beta   90.00
_cell.angle_gamma   90.00
#
_symmetry.space_group_name_H-M   'P 1'
#
loop_
_entity.id
_entity.type
_entity.pdbx_description
1 polymer ?
#
loop_
_entity_poly.entity_id
_entity_poly.type
_entity_poly.pdbx_seq_one_letter_code
_entity_poly.pdbx_strand_id
1 'polypeptide(L)' 'LPNIMKAKKKPLDVTSPADLGVEITPRLTTLKVEAPAARQAGVKVADVAELVDKLKNEAKVI' A
#
# COMPACT_ATOMS: atom_id res chain seq x y z
N LEU A 1 -7.02 28.19 14.49
CA LEU A 1 -6.20 27.91 15.69
C LEU A 1 -6.99 27.57 16.97
N PRO A 2 -8.06 28.30 17.35
CA PRO A 2 -8.75 28.12 18.65
C PRO A 2 -9.25 26.69 18.92
N ASN A 3 -9.67 25.98 17.86
CA ASN A 3 -10.23 24.64 17.99
C ASN A 3 -9.18 23.55 18.29
N ILE A 4 -7.92 23.73 17.85
CA ILE A 4 -6.82 22.80 18.17
C ILE A 4 -6.50 22.85 19.66
N MET A 5 -6.53 24.05 20.26
CA MET A 5 -6.32 24.22 21.71
C MET A 5 -7.48 23.65 22.54
N LYS A 6 -8.73 23.79 22.07
CA LYS A 6 -9.90 23.15 22.69
C LYS A 6 -9.83 21.63 22.60
N ALA A 7 -9.39 21.07 21.46
CA ALA A 7 -9.26 19.63 21.27
C ALA A 7 -8.21 19.02 22.20
N LYS A 8 -7.05 19.67 22.38
CA LYS A 8 -6.01 19.22 23.32
C LYS A 8 -6.45 19.23 24.79
N LYS A 9 -7.45 20.04 25.15
CA LYS A 9 -8.01 20.12 26.51
C LYS A 9 -9.14 19.12 26.77
N LYS A 10 -9.66 18.45 25.74
CA LYS A 10 -10.69 17.42 25.93
C LYS A 10 -10.01 16.17 26.49
N PRO A 11 -10.51 15.59 27.60
CA PRO A 11 -10.02 14.30 28.06
C PRO A 11 -10.28 13.25 26.97
N LEU A 12 -9.27 12.43 26.70
CA LEU A 12 -9.37 11.26 25.84
C LEU A 12 -9.41 10.05 26.76
N ASP A 13 -10.55 9.39 26.82
CA ASP A 13 -10.68 8.15 27.58
C ASP A 13 -10.00 7.03 26.80
N VAL A 14 -8.98 6.44 27.42
CA VAL A 14 -8.24 5.30 26.87
C VAL A 14 -8.85 4.05 27.51
N THR A 15 -9.54 3.26 26.70
CA THR A 15 -10.04 1.94 27.11
C THR A 15 -9.18 0.86 26.46
N SER A 16 -8.90 -0.20 27.21
CA SER A 16 -8.25 -1.38 26.68
C SER A 16 -9.31 -2.36 26.14
N PRO A 17 -8.98 -3.22 25.17
CA PRO A 17 -9.87 -4.29 24.72
C PRO A 17 -10.34 -5.22 25.87
N ALA A 18 -9.51 -5.34 26.93
CA ALA A 18 -9.84 -6.12 28.12
C ALA A 18 -11.01 -5.51 28.92
N ASP A 19 -11.12 -4.19 28.96
CA ASP A 19 -12.23 -3.48 29.64
C ASP A 19 -13.59 -3.71 28.94
N LEU A 20 -13.54 -4.15 27.67
CA LEU A 20 -14.70 -4.46 26.83
C LEU A 20 -14.94 -5.98 26.71
N GLY A 21 -14.16 -6.82 27.40
CA GLY A 21 -14.27 -8.27 27.33
C GLY A 21 -13.85 -8.87 25.98
N VAL A 22 -13.03 -8.16 25.20
CA VAL A 22 -12.59 -8.60 23.87
C VAL A 22 -11.20 -9.23 23.95
N GLU A 23 -11.07 -10.47 23.47
CA GLU A 23 -9.79 -11.17 23.32
C GLU A 23 -9.11 -10.78 22.00
N ILE A 24 -7.83 -10.35 22.09
CA ILE A 24 -7.04 -9.86 20.94
C ILE A 24 -5.98 -10.88 20.47
N THR A 25 -6.18 -12.17 20.71
CA THR A 25 -5.24 -13.21 20.27
C THR A 25 -5.09 -13.21 18.74
N PRO A 26 -3.87 -13.04 18.20
CA PRO A 26 -3.63 -13.08 16.77
C PRO A 26 -3.96 -14.46 16.22
N ARG A 27 -4.90 -14.54 15.27
CA ARG A 27 -5.24 -15.79 14.59
C ARG A 27 -4.35 -16.07 13.37
N LEU A 28 -3.56 -15.08 12.96
CA LEU A 28 -2.71 -15.12 11.78
C LEU A 28 -1.29 -14.70 12.15
N THR A 29 -0.32 -15.38 11.57
CA THR A 29 1.10 -15.07 11.73
C THR A 29 1.62 -14.40 10.47
N THR A 30 2.19 -13.20 10.60
CA THR A 30 2.87 -12.51 9.50
C THR A 30 4.20 -13.21 9.22
N LEU A 31 4.28 -13.95 8.11
CA LEU A 31 5.46 -14.75 7.78
C LEU A 31 6.59 -13.91 7.18
N LYS A 32 6.25 -12.96 6.30
CA LYS A 32 7.23 -12.13 5.59
C LYS A 32 6.60 -10.84 5.12
N VAL A 33 7.36 -9.75 5.14
CA VAL A 33 7.00 -8.47 4.55
C VAL A 33 8.15 -8.04 3.66
N GLU A 34 7.88 -7.87 2.37
CA GLU A 34 8.85 -7.38 1.40
C GLU A 34 8.23 -6.30 0.53
N ALA A 35 9.05 -5.38 0.08
CA ALA A 35 8.63 -4.38 -0.89
C ALA A 35 8.25 -5.07 -2.22
N PRO A 36 7.22 -4.58 -2.93
CA PRO A 36 6.88 -5.10 -4.25
C PRO A 36 8.05 -4.88 -5.21
N ALA A 37 8.16 -5.75 -6.23
CA ALA A 37 9.17 -5.58 -7.26
C ALA A 37 9.05 -4.20 -7.91
N ALA A 38 10.16 -3.48 -8.01
CA ALA A 38 10.18 -2.18 -8.67
C ALA A 38 9.77 -2.34 -10.14
N ARG A 39 8.93 -1.44 -10.63
CA ARG A 39 8.55 -1.42 -12.05
C ARG A 39 9.81 -1.17 -12.88
N GLN A 40 10.07 -2.03 -13.86
CA GLN A 40 11.16 -1.83 -14.81
C GLN A 40 10.92 -0.55 -15.63
N ALA A 41 11.99 0.15 -15.98
CA ALA A 41 11.90 1.33 -16.82
C ALA A 41 11.28 0.97 -18.18
N GLY A 42 10.37 1.82 -18.66
CA GLY A 42 9.80 1.66 -20.00
C GLY A 42 10.83 1.98 -21.10
N VAL A 43 10.58 1.45 -22.30
CA VAL A 43 11.41 1.69 -23.48
C VAL A 43 10.74 2.75 -24.36
N LYS A 44 11.49 3.75 -24.80
CA LYS A 44 11.05 4.68 -25.87
C LYS A 44 11.39 4.06 -27.21
N VAL A 45 10.42 4.02 -28.11
CA VAL A 45 10.56 3.54 -29.50
C VAL A 45 10.57 4.72 -30.46
N ALA A 46 11.29 4.59 -31.57
CA ALA A 46 11.43 5.65 -32.57
C ALA A 46 10.25 5.70 -33.53
N ASP A 47 9.61 4.56 -33.81
CA ASP A 47 8.51 4.47 -34.77
C ASP A 47 7.46 3.39 -34.40
N VAL A 48 6.41 3.32 -35.22
CA VAL A 48 5.27 2.41 -35.03
C VAL A 48 5.64 0.95 -35.35
N ALA A 49 6.57 0.71 -36.27
CA ALA A 49 6.98 -0.65 -36.62
C ALA A 49 7.74 -1.29 -35.45
N GLU A 50 8.63 -0.53 -34.81
CA GLU A 50 9.37 -0.93 -33.60
C GLU A 50 8.42 -1.18 -32.42
N LEU A 51 7.35 -0.37 -32.29
CA LEU A 51 6.32 -0.61 -31.28
C LEU A 51 5.63 -1.96 -31.49
N VAL A 52 5.20 -2.27 -32.72
CA VAL A 52 4.50 -3.51 -33.03
C VAL A 52 5.42 -4.72 -32.84
N ASP A 53 6.69 -4.60 -33.22
CA ASP A 53 7.67 -5.68 -33.05
C ASP A 53 7.93 -5.98 -31.56
N LYS A 54 8.17 -4.94 -30.74
CA LYS A 54 8.37 -5.12 -29.29
C LYS A 54 7.13 -5.66 -28.59
N LEU A 55 5.93 -5.27 -29.02
CA LEU A 55 4.69 -5.78 -28.43
C LEU A 55 4.42 -7.26 -28.77
N LYS A 56 4.78 -7.70 -29.99
CA LYS A 56 4.65 -9.11 -30.42
C LYS A 56 5.73 -10.01 -29.82
N ASN A 57 6.99 -9.58 -29.84
CA ASN A 57 8.13 -10.46 -29.51
C ASN A 57 8.51 -10.41 -28.03
N GLU A 58 8.55 -9.23 -27.41
CA GLU A 58 9.04 -9.05 -26.04
C GLU A 58 7.89 -9.08 -25.02
N ALA A 59 6.84 -8.29 -25.26
CA ALA A 59 5.73 -8.16 -24.33
C ALA A 59 4.65 -9.26 -24.52
N LYS A 60 4.58 -9.89 -25.70
CA LYS A 60 3.63 -10.95 -26.07
C LYS A 60 2.17 -10.63 -25.74
N VAL A 61 1.75 -9.40 -26.01
CA VAL A 61 0.40 -8.91 -25.69
C VAL A 61 -0.49 -8.83 -26.95
N ILE A 62 0.08 -9.06 -28.14
CA ILE A 62 -0.57 -9.02 -29.45
C ILE A 62 -0.06 -10.18 -30.29
#